data_AF-A0A7S0WEQ2-F1
#
_entry.id   AF-A0A7S0WEQ2-F1
#
_cell.length_a   1.000
_cell.length_b   1.000
_cell.length_c   1.000
_cell.angle_alpha   90.00
_cell.angle_beta   90.00
_cell.angle_gamma   90.00
#
_symmetry.space_group_name_H-M   'P 1'
#
loop_
_entity.id
_entity.type
_entity.pdbx_description
1 polymer ?
#
loop_
_entity_poly.entity_id
_entity_poly.type
_entity_poly.pdbx_seq_one_letter_code
_entity_poly.pdbx_strand_id
1 'polypeptide(L)'
;GEGCNVYGTLSAQKVSGNFHFSLHAQDFMLLTQLFPDRRAVNTSHVINHLSFGTDYPGLKHPLDGEIKLLDEGTGTFEYFIKVVPTIYHDLKGGKLHTNQYSVTDHFRKSLDGFPAVYFIYDISPIRVIAREQRVAFTHYFT
;
A
#
# COMPACT_ATOMS: atom_id res chain seq x y z
N GLY A 1 -20.08 -5.62 -10.91
CA GLY A 1 -19.21 -6.75 -11.26
C GLY A 1 -18.91 -7.55 -10.03
N GLU A 2 -18.30 -8.72 -10.19
CA GLU A 2 -17.81 -9.55 -9.09
C GLU A 2 -16.51 -8.98 -8.52
N GLY A 3 -16.28 -9.14 -7.22
CA GLY A 3 -15.10 -8.64 -6.53
C GLY A 3 -15.10 -9.03 -5.06
N CYS A 4 -13.97 -8.79 -4.39
CA CYS A 4 -13.81 -9.01 -2.96
C CYS A 4 -13.43 -7.71 -2.26
N ASN A 5 -14.04 -7.44 -1.11
CA ASN A 5 -13.65 -6.33 -0.25
C ASN A 5 -12.82 -6.88 0.92
N VAL A 6 -11.52 -6.60 0.91
CA VAL A 6 -10.59 -7.04 1.95
C VAL A 6 -10.22 -5.86 2.82
N TYR A 7 -10.42 -6.00 4.14
CA TYR A 7 -10.03 -5.00 5.13
C TYR A 7 -9.54 -5.67 6.41
N GLY A 8 -8.63 -5.01 7.12
CA GLY A 8 -8.11 -5.51 8.39
C GLY A 8 -6.77 -4.89 8.78
N THR A 9 -6.18 -5.42 9.85
CA THR A 9 -4.87 -5.01 10.36
C THR A 9 -3.99 -6.25 10.49
N LEU A 10 -2.73 -6.14 10.06
CA LEU A 10 -1.74 -7.21 10.19
C LEU A 10 -0.61 -6.75 11.13
N SER A 11 -0.28 -7.59 12.10
CA SER A 11 0.91 -7.41 12.94
C SER A 11 2.10 -8.07 12.26
N ALA A 12 3.06 -7.27 11.81
CA ALA A 12 4.29 -7.75 11.18
C ALA A 12 5.52 -7.35 11.99
N GLN A 13 6.60 -8.12 11.83
CA GLN A 13 7.90 -7.72 12.34
C GLN A 13 8.39 -6.48 11.59
N LYS A 14 9.18 -5.64 12.28
CA LYS A 14 9.77 -4.42 11.71
C LYS A 14 11.03 -4.76 10.89
N VAL A 15 10.83 -5.54 9.83
CA VAL A 15 11.85 -5.94 8.84
C VAL A 15 11.23 -5.84 7.44
N SER A 16 12.05 -5.88 6.40
CA SER A 16 11.58 -5.93 5.02
C SER A 16 10.69 -7.17 4.80
N GLY A 17 9.61 -7.00 4.03
CA GLY A 17 8.64 -8.07 3.82
C GLY A 17 7.73 -7.80 2.65
N ASN A 18 6.77 -8.70 2.43
CA ASN A 18 5.71 -8.49 1.46
C ASN A 18 4.41 -9.13 1.93
N PHE A 19 3.30 -8.56 1.51
CA PHE A 19 2.02 -9.24 1.45
C PHE A 19 1.48 -9.11 0.02
N HIS A 20 0.67 -10.07 -0.41
CA HIS A 20 0.17 -10.04 -1.78
C HIS A 20 -1.17 -10.76 -1.89
N PHE A 21 -1.98 -10.31 -2.84
CA PHE A 21 -3.23 -10.96 -3.22
C PHE A 21 -3.00 -11.74 -4.49
N SER A 22 -3.23 -13.04 -4.42
CA SER A 22 -3.00 -13.95 -5.55
C SER A 22 -3.89 -15.17 -5.43
N LEU A 23 -3.88 -15.98 -6.49
CA LEU A 23 -4.47 -17.32 -6.47
C LEU A 23 -3.47 -18.38 -6.00
N HIS A 24 -2.22 -18.02 -5.63
CA HIS A 24 -1.10 -18.94 -5.37
C HIS A 24 -1.29 -19.89 -4.18
N ALA A 25 -2.29 -19.67 -3.33
CA ALA A 25 -2.59 -20.59 -2.22
C ALA A 25 -3.10 -21.96 -2.70
N GLN A 26 -3.46 -22.10 -3.98
CA GLN A 26 -3.92 -23.34 -4.59
C GLN A 26 -2.79 -24.02 -5.37
N ASP A 27 -2.87 -25.35 -5.49
CA ASP A 27 -1.95 -26.14 -6.32
C ASP A 27 -1.93 -25.63 -7.77
N PHE A 28 -0.75 -25.54 -8.37
CA PHE A 28 -0.58 -24.96 -9.71
C PHE A 28 -1.33 -25.74 -10.80
N MET A 29 -1.41 -27.07 -10.68
CA MET A 29 -2.17 -27.91 -11.61
C MET A 29 -3.66 -27.66 -11.45
N LEU A 30 -4.15 -27.55 -10.22
CA LEU A 30 -5.54 -27.22 -9.93
C LEU A 30 -5.91 -25.83 -10.48
N LEU A 31 -5.06 -24.83 -10.27
CA LEU A 31 -5.28 -23.48 -10.80
C LEU A 31 -5.35 -23.46 -12.32
N THR A 32 -4.48 -24.24 -12.99
CA THR A 32 -4.49 -24.33 -14.45
C THR A 32 -5.76 -25.02 -14.97
N GLN A 33 -6.36 -25.93 -14.18
CA GLN A 33 -7.66 -26.54 -14.51
C GLN A 33 -8.84 -25.59 -14.27
N LEU A 34 -8.83 -24.82 -13.18
CA LEU A 34 -9.90 -23.87 -12.84
C LEU A 34 -9.87 -22.61 -13.70
N PHE A 35 -8.67 -22.19 -14.11
CA PHE A 35 -8.43 -21.00 -14.93
C PHE A 35 -7.60 -21.37 -16.17
N PRO A 36 -8.18 -22.11 -17.14
CA PRO A 36 -7.49 -22.55 -18.34
C PRO A 36 -7.08 -21.35 -19.22
N ASP A 37 -7.89 -20.30 -19.26
CA ASP A 37 -7.46 -18.99 -19.75
C ASP A 37 -7.01 -18.12 -18.57
N ARG A 38 -5.69 -18.00 -18.40
CA ARG A 38 -5.09 -17.16 -17.36
C ARG A 38 -5.44 -15.68 -17.52
N ARG A 39 -5.81 -15.24 -18.72
CA ARG A 39 -6.25 -13.86 -19.00
C ARG A 39 -7.60 -13.54 -18.38
N ALA A 40 -8.36 -14.55 -17.96
CA ALA A 40 -9.62 -14.36 -17.25
C ALA A 40 -9.43 -13.87 -15.81
N VAL A 41 -8.22 -13.97 -15.24
CA VAL A 41 -7.95 -13.50 -13.88
C VAL A 41 -7.81 -11.97 -13.89
N ASN A 42 -8.78 -11.29 -13.29
CA ASN A 42 -8.82 -9.84 -13.21
C ASN A 42 -8.12 -9.35 -11.93
N THR A 43 -7.06 -8.57 -12.08
CA THR A 43 -6.34 -7.92 -10.97
C THR A 43 -6.64 -6.43 -10.84
N SER A 44 -7.70 -5.94 -11.51
CA SER A 44 -8.23 -4.59 -11.27
C SER A 44 -8.64 -4.45 -9.82
N HIS A 45 -8.28 -3.33 -9.20
CA HIS A 45 -8.51 -3.13 -7.78
C HIS A 45 -8.58 -1.64 -7.42
N VAL A 46 -9.16 -1.39 -6.25
CA VAL A 46 -9.18 -0.09 -5.59
C VAL A 46 -8.50 -0.26 -4.25
N ILE A 47 -7.47 0.55 -3.99
CA ILE A 47 -6.85 0.63 -2.68
C ILE A 47 -7.60 1.70 -1.90
N ASN A 48 -8.56 1.28 -1.09
CA ASN A 48 -9.35 2.22 -0.31
C ASN A 48 -8.48 2.95 0.73
N HIS A 49 -7.64 2.19 1.43
CA HIS A 49 -6.74 2.73 2.44
C HIS A 49 -5.58 1.77 2.71
N LEU A 50 -4.36 2.31 2.83
CA LEU A 50 -3.20 1.57 3.34
C LEU A 50 -2.34 2.47 4.23
N SER A 51 -2.11 2.03 5.47
CA SER A 51 -1.31 2.76 6.46
C SER A 51 -0.35 1.85 7.22
N PHE A 52 0.69 2.46 7.79
CA PHE A 52 1.71 1.78 8.60
C PHE A 52 1.80 2.41 9.99
N GLY A 53 0.99 1.94 10.92
CA GLY A 53 0.92 2.47 12.28
C GLY A 53 -0.26 3.44 12.46
N THR A 54 -0.13 4.38 13.39
CA THR A 54 -1.23 5.28 13.78
C THR A 54 -1.13 6.61 13.04
N ASP A 55 -2.27 7.11 12.56
CA ASP A 55 -2.32 8.39 11.86
C ASP A 55 -2.08 9.58 12.79
N TYR A 56 -1.56 10.66 12.19
CA TYR A 56 -1.41 11.97 12.82
C TYR A 56 -1.97 13.07 11.91
N PRO A 57 -2.34 14.25 12.45
CA PRO A 57 -2.88 15.35 11.66
C PRO A 57 -1.99 15.74 10.47
N GLY A 58 -2.57 15.74 9.28
CA GLY A 58 -1.88 16.10 8.04
C GLY A 58 -1.08 14.98 7.39
N LEU A 59 -1.03 13.77 7.98
CA LEU A 59 -0.49 12.60 7.31
C LEU A 59 -1.35 12.25 6.08
N LYS A 60 -0.70 12.01 4.95
CA LYS A 60 -1.33 11.52 3.73
C LYS A 60 -0.71 10.19 3.35
N HIS A 61 -1.55 9.23 3.00
CA HIS A 61 -1.13 7.90 2.56
C HIS A 61 -1.14 7.87 1.03
N PRO A 62 0.01 7.66 0.37
CA PRO A 62 0.12 7.74 -1.08
C PRO A 62 -0.81 6.83 -1.90
N LEU A 63 -1.27 5.69 -1.35
CA LEU A 63 -2.14 4.74 -2.06
C LEU A 63 -3.63 4.89 -1.73
N ASP A 64 -4.02 5.82 -0.85
CA ASP A 64 -5.42 5.99 -0.49
C ASP A 64 -6.24 6.47 -1.69
N GLY A 65 -7.27 5.71 -2.04
CA GLY A 65 -8.16 5.97 -3.17
C GLY A 65 -7.56 5.61 -4.53
N GLU A 66 -6.42 4.93 -4.59
CA GLU A 66 -5.79 4.55 -5.86
C GLU A 66 -6.64 3.50 -6.59
N ILE A 67 -6.91 3.74 -7.88
CA ILE A 67 -7.74 2.88 -8.72
C ILE A 67 -6.88 2.35 -9.88
N LYS A 68 -6.73 1.02 -9.98
CA LYS A 68 -6.10 0.35 -11.12
C LYS A 68 -7.12 -0.51 -11.83
N LEU A 69 -7.46 -0.15 -13.06
CA LEU A 69 -8.37 -0.92 -13.92
C LEU A 69 -7.59 -1.48 -15.11
N LEU A 70 -7.93 -2.72 -15.47
CA LEU A 70 -7.45 -3.37 -16.69
C LEU A 70 -8.60 -3.46 -17.69
N ASP A 71 -8.42 -2.82 -18.84
CA ASP A 71 -9.40 -2.87 -19.93
C ASP A 71 -9.30 -4.20 -20.70
N GLU A 72 -8.07 -4.69 -20.94
CA GLU A 72 -7.82 -5.95 -21.64
C GLU A 72 -6.64 -6.74 -21.07
N GLY A 73 -6.84 -8.06 -20.96
CA GLY A 73 -5.81 -9.00 -20.53
C GLY A 73 -5.63 -9.02 -19.01
N THR A 74 -4.46 -9.49 -18.58
CA THR A 74 -4.13 -9.67 -17.18
C THR A 74 -2.69 -9.27 -16.88
N GLY A 75 -2.41 -8.94 -15.63
CA GLY A 75 -1.06 -8.58 -15.22
C GLY A 75 -0.90 -8.45 -13.72
N THR A 76 0.36 -8.32 -13.33
CA THR A 76 0.79 -8.19 -11.95
C THR A 76 1.04 -6.72 -11.63
N PHE A 77 0.46 -6.25 -10.53
CA PHE A 77 0.77 -4.95 -9.95
C PHE A 77 1.74 -5.14 -8.79
N GLU A 78 2.80 -4.34 -8.76
CA GLU A 78 3.83 -4.37 -7.72
C GLU A 78 3.96 -2.97 -7.12
N TYR A 79 3.68 -2.85 -5.83
CA TYR A 79 3.85 -1.63 -5.05
C TYR A 79 5.09 -1.76 -4.18
N PHE A 80 6.15 -1.03 -4.53
CA PHE A 80 7.37 -0.94 -3.75
C PHE A 80 7.25 0.18 -2.74
N ILE A 81 7.03 -0.19 -1.47
CA ILE A 81 6.73 0.70 -0.37
C ILE A 81 8.00 0.91 0.47
N LYS A 82 8.37 2.17 0.69
CA LYS A 82 9.42 2.54 1.64
C LYS A 82 8.78 3.15 2.87
N VAL A 83 8.75 2.39 3.97
CA VAL A 83 8.20 2.78 5.27
C VAL A 83 9.24 3.61 6.01
N VAL A 84 8.88 4.81 6.42
CA VAL A 84 9.78 5.77 7.09
C VAL A 84 9.30 5.97 8.53
N PRO A 85 10.07 5.52 9.53
CA PRO A 85 9.78 5.79 10.94
C PRO A 85 9.64 7.29 11.18
N THR A 86 8.57 7.68 11.87
CA THR A 86 8.20 9.08 12.10
C THR A 86 7.89 9.30 13.57
N ILE A 87 8.42 10.38 14.12
CA ILE A 87 8.02 10.89 15.43
C ILE A 87 7.22 12.17 15.20
N TYR A 88 5.95 12.15 15.56
CA TYR A 88 5.08 13.31 15.54
C TYR A 88 5.05 13.97 16.92
N HIS A 89 5.30 15.28 16.96
CA HIS A 89 5.14 16.12 18.14
C HIS A 89 3.89 16.97 17.99
N ASP A 90 2.92 16.80 18.89
CA ASP A 90 1.72 17.62 18.91
C ASP A 90 1.94 18.99 19.61
N LEU A 91 0.98 19.89 19.47
CA LEU A 91 1.00 21.21 20.12
C LEU A 91 0.98 21.17 21.66
N LYS A 92 0.55 20.06 22.26
CA LYS A 92 0.46 19.85 23.70
C LYS A 92 1.74 19.23 24.28
N GLY A 93 2.75 18.95 23.44
CA GLY A 93 4.01 18.32 23.83
C GLY A 93 3.98 16.79 23.82
N GLY A 94 2.88 16.17 23.40
CA GLY A 94 2.75 14.73 23.18
C GLY A 94 3.64 14.23 22.04
N LYS A 95 4.06 12.98 22.15
CA LYS A 95 4.91 12.31 21.15
C LYS A 95 4.22 11.03 20.67
N LEU A 96 4.03 10.91 19.37
CA LEU A 96 3.52 9.71 18.72
C LEU A 96 4.63 9.08 17.87
N HIS A 97 4.94 7.82 18.14
CA HIS A 97 5.81 7.00 17.30
C HIS A 97 4.96 6.28 16.26
N THR A 98 5.15 6.62 15.00
CA THR A 98 4.38 6.06 13.89
C THR A 98 5.24 5.96 12.64
N ASN A 99 4.65 5.73 11.47
CA ASN A 99 5.35 5.73 10.19
C ASN A 99 4.57 6.52 9.15
N GLN A 100 5.30 7.03 8.19
CA GLN A 100 4.79 7.45 6.89
C GLN A 100 5.40 6.55 5.83
N TYR A 101 4.93 6.59 4.60
CA TYR A 101 5.57 5.83 3.53
C TYR A 101 5.56 6.58 2.21
N SER A 102 6.41 6.11 1.30
CA SER A 102 6.39 6.44 -0.12
C SER A 102 6.22 5.17 -0.92
N VAL A 103 5.75 5.31 -2.15
CA VAL A 103 5.47 4.19 -3.04
C VAL A 103 6.03 4.45 -4.43
N THR A 104 6.49 3.38 -5.07
CA THR A 104 6.71 3.30 -6.50
C THR A 104 5.91 2.12 -7.02
N ASP A 105 5.07 2.35 -8.01
CA ASP A 105 4.24 1.32 -8.62
C ASP A 105 4.87 0.79 -9.91
N HIS A 106 4.60 -0.48 -10.20
CA HIS A 106 5.03 -1.13 -11.42
C HIS A 106 3.95 -2.10 -11.88
N PHE A 107 3.66 -2.07 -13.18
CA PHE A 107 2.73 -3.01 -13.80
C PHE A 107 3.46 -3.89 -14.80
N ARG A 108 3.27 -5.19 -14.66
CA ARG A 108 3.81 -6.20 -15.57
C ARG A 108 2.67 -6.95 -16.21
N LYS A 109 2.53 -6.82 -17.53
CA LYS A 109 1.61 -7.67 -18.28
C LYS A 109 2.03 -9.13 -18.12
N SER A 110 1.12 -9.99 -17.67
CA SER A 110 1.46 -11.39 -17.45
C SER A 110 1.38 -12.14 -18.79
N LEU A 111 2.52 -12.65 -19.24
CA LEU A 111 2.62 -13.52 -20.42
C LEU A 111 2.70 -14.99 -20.00
N ASP A 112 3.43 -15.28 -18.93
CA ASP A 112 3.65 -16.62 -18.39
C ASP A 112 3.59 -16.59 -16.85
N GLY A 113 2.37 -16.74 -16.30
CA GLY A 113 2.18 -16.83 -14.85
C GLY A 113 0.78 -16.39 -14.41
N PHE A 114 0.39 -16.80 -13.21
CA PHE A 114 -0.82 -16.26 -12.58
C PHE A 114 -0.54 -14.83 -12.09
N PRO A 115 -1.38 -13.86 -12.47
CA PRO A 115 -1.22 -12.47 -12.05
C PRO A 115 -1.47 -12.33 -10.54
N ALA A 116 -0.93 -11.28 -9.95
CA ALA A 116 -1.11 -10.98 -8.53
C ALA A 116 -0.97 -9.47 -8.24
N VAL A 117 -1.34 -9.06 -7.04
CA VAL A 117 -1.13 -7.70 -6.55
C VAL A 117 -0.19 -7.77 -5.34
N TYR A 118 1.04 -7.29 -5.51
CA TYR A 118 2.10 -7.34 -4.50
C TYR A 118 2.29 -6.00 -3.80
N PHE A 119 2.44 -6.06 -2.48
CA PHE A 119 2.85 -4.94 -1.63
C PHE A 119 4.17 -5.31 -0.97
N ILE A 120 5.26 -4.83 -1.55
CA ILE A 120 6.63 -5.15 -1.14
C ILE A 120 7.12 -3.96 -0.33
N TYR A 121 7.34 -4.15 0.96
CA TYR A 121 7.70 -3.06 1.85
C TYR A 121 9.08 -3.26 2.46
N ASP A 122 9.77 -2.15 2.65
CA ASP A 122 11.07 -2.08 3.29
C ASP A 122 11.14 -0.89 4.23
N ILE A 123 11.94 -1.01 5.30
CA ILE A 123 12.03 0.02 6.34
C ILE A 123 13.23 0.91 6.07
N SER A 124 12.95 2.19 5.92
CA SER A 124 13.97 3.21 5.72
C SER A 124 14.86 3.36 6.96
N PRO A 125 16.19 3.47 6.78
CA PRO A 125 17.11 3.70 7.90
C PRO A 125 17.05 5.13 8.43
N ILE A 126 16.38 6.05 7.72
CA ILE A 126 16.19 7.44 8.16
C ILE A 126 14.87 7.60 8.93
N ARG A 127 14.84 8.61 9.80
CA ARG A 127 13.67 8.96 10.60
C ARG A 127 13.23 10.39 10.34
N VAL A 128 11.93 10.60 10.23
CA VAL A 128 11.32 11.94 10.15
C VAL A 128 10.86 12.39 11.53
N ILE A 129 11.08 13.66 11.85
CA ILE A 129 10.54 14.32 13.05
C ILE A 129 9.57 15.39 12.57
N ALA A 130 8.28 15.09 12.65
CA ALA A 130 7.21 16.02 12.33
C ALA A 130 6.82 16.80 13.59
N ARG A 131 6.68 18.12 13.48
CA ARG A 131 6.26 18.98 14.60
C ARG A 131 5.07 19.82 14.18
N GLU A 132 3.99 19.70 14.92
CA GLU A 132 2.85 20.60 14.79
C GLU A 132 3.26 21.97 15.33
N GLN A 133 3.01 23.02 14.54
CA GLN A 133 3.29 24.40 14.93
C GLN A 133 2.06 25.27 14.65
N ARG A 134 1.77 26.20 15.56
CA ARG A 134 0.78 27.25 15.32
C ARG A 134 1.46 28.40 14.59
N VAL A 135 0.92 28.75 13.43
CA VAL A 135 1.29 29.99 12.74
C VAL A 135 0.44 31.13 13.33
N ALA A 136 1.07 32.24 13.69
CA ALA A 136 0.35 33.41 14.18
C ALA A 136 -0.51 34.00 13.05
N PHE A 137 -1.73 34.46 13.37
CA PHE A 137 -2.66 35.03 12.38
C PHE A 137 -2.05 36.21 11.59
N THR A 138 -1.11 36.93 12.19
CA THR A 138 -0.38 38.04 11.54
C THR A 138 0.47 37.63 10.34
N HIS A 139 0.89 36.36 10.27
CA HIS A 139 1.65 35.81 9.13
C HIS A 139 0.85 35.84 7.81
N TYR A 140 -0.48 35.94 7.86
CA TYR A 140 -1.33 35.96 6.67
C TYR A 140 -1.62 37.38 6.13
N PHE A 141 -1.11 38.43 6.77
CA PHE A 141 -1.28 39.84 6.34
C PHE A 141 -0.06 40.42 5.60
N THR A 142 0.93 39.60 5.30
CA THR A 142 2.07 39.90 4.43
C THR A 142 1.99 39.06 3.17
#